data_AF-A0A520RDT3-F1
#
_entry.id   AF-A0A520RDT3-F1
#
_cell.length_a   1.000
_cell.length_b   1.000
_cell.length_c   1.000
_cell.angle_alpha   90.00
_cell.angle_beta   90.00
_cell.angle_gamma   90.00
#
_symmetry.space_group_name_H-M   'P 1'
#
loop_
_entity.id
_entity.type
_entity.pdbx_description
1 polymer ?
#
loop_
_entity_poly.entity_id
_entity_poly.type
_entity_poly.pdbx_seq_one_letter_code
_entity_poly.pdbx_strand_id
1 'polypeptide(L)' 'KLLEVSSQIEGHTICALGDAAAWPIQGLIRHFRHEIEDRINTYRADRPHIAVVAAE' A
#
# COMPACT_ATOMS: atom_id res chain seq x y z
N LYS A 1 -1.26 3.92 7.71
CA LYS A 1 -0.50 2.84 6.97
C LYS A 1 -1.42 2.22 5.90
N LEU A 2 -0.93 1.60 4.81
CA LEU A 2 -1.84 1.09 3.74
C LEU A 2 -2.88 0.06 4.26
N LEU A 3 -2.46 -0.83 5.16
CA LEU A 3 -3.35 -1.84 5.77
C LEU A 3 -4.54 -1.20 6.53
N GLU A 4 -4.27 -0.10 7.23
CA GLU A 4 -5.28 0.66 7.97
C GLU A 4 -6.29 1.30 7.03
N VAL A 5 -5.83 1.84 5.89
CA VAL A 5 -6.72 2.40 4.85
C VAL A 5 -7.60 1.32 4.25
N SER A 6 -7.07 0.12 3.95
CA SER A 6 -7.90 -0.98 3.44
C SER A 6 -8.97 -1.43 4.44
N SER A 7 -8.69 -1.36 5.75
CA SER A 7 -9.70 -1.67 6.79
C SER A 7 -10.75 -0.56 6.96
N GLN A 8 -10.42 0.68 6.64
CA GLN A 8 -11.39 1.78 6.61
C GLN A 8 -12.33 1.72 5.41
N ILE A 9 -11.95 1.01 4.34
CA ILE A 9 -12.78 0.80 3.15
C ILE A 9 -13.71 -0.39 3.34
N GLU A 10 -13.19 -1.48 3.91
CA GLU A 10 -13.96 -2.70 4.18
C GLU A 10 -15.19 -2.41 5.05
N GLY A 11 -16.38 -2.76 4.57
CA GLY A 11 -17.65 -2.57 5.27
C GLY A 11 -18.14 -1.13 5.37
N HIS A 12 -17.41 -0.16 4.80
CA HIS A 12 -17.73 1.27 4.86
C HIS A 12 -18.02 1.87 3.49
N THR A 13 -18.44 1.05 2.52
CA THR A 13 -18.80 1.47 1.17
C THR A 13 -20.20 1.00 0.79
N ILE A 14 -20.84 1.68 -0.16
CA ILE A 14 -22.23 1.39 -0.57
C ILE A 14 -22.36 0.09 -1.37
N CYS A 15 -21.30 -0.35 -2.02
CA CYS A 15 -21.30 -1.57 -2.85
C CYS A 15 -20.09 -2.44 -2.53
N ALA A 16 -20.24 -3.75 -2.75
CA ALA A 16 -19.23 -4.77 -2.45
C ALA A 16 -17.93 -4.64 -3.28
N LEU A 17 -17.87 -3.71 -4.23
CA LEU A 17 -16.64 -3.42 -4.97
C LEU A 17 -15.53 -2.92 -4.03
N GLY A 18 -15.88 -2.15 -3.00
CA GLY A 18 -14.91 -1.66 -2.01
C GLY A 18 -14.25 -2.81 -1.25
N ASP A 19 -15.05 -3.76 -0.76
CA ASP A 19 -14.57 -4.94 -0.06
C ASP A 19 -13.75 -5.85 -0.98
N ALA A 20 -14.23 -6.05 -2.21
CA ALA A 20 -13.52 -6.81 -3.24
C ALA A 20 -12.15 -6.19 -3.60
N ALA A 21 -11.98 -4.88 -3.45
CA ALA A 21 -10.70 -4.19 -3.62
C ALA A 21 -9.82 -4.23 -2.35
N ALA A 22 -10.43 -4.15 -1.17
CA ALA A 22 -9.72 -4.14 0.11
C ALA A 22 -9.09 -5.51 0.45
N TRP A 23 -9.84 -6.60 0.29
CA TRP A 23 -9.39 -7.94 0.69
C TRP A 23 -8.12 -8.43 -0.02
N PRO A 24 -7.96 -8.26 -1.35
CA PRO A 24 -6.72 -8.64 -2.03
C PRO A 24 -5.49 -7.91 -1.49
N ILE A 25 -5.62 -6.62 -1.16
CA ILE A 25 -4.53 -5.83 -0.59
C ILE A 25 -4.17 -6.31 0.82
N GLN A 26 -5.18 -6.57 1.66
CA GLN A 26 -4.95 -7.12 3.00
C GLN A 26 -4.27 -8.50 2.93
N GLY A 27 -4.72 -9.38 2.02
CA GLY A 27 -4.11 -10.69 1.79
C GLY A 27 -2.68 -10.61 1.27
N LEU A 28 -2.43 -9.71 0.31
CA LEU A 28 -1.09 -9.47 -0.23
C LEU A 28 -0.13 -8.99 0.87
N ILE A 29 -0.55 -8.03 1.70
CA ILE A 29 0.25 -7.56 2.83
C ILE A 29 0.45 -8.66 3.87
N ARG A 30 -0.56 -9.50 4.15
CA ARG A 30 -0.45 -10.56 5.15
C ARG A 30 0.58 -11.62 4.77
N HIS A 31 0.67 -11.99 3.49
CA HIS A 31 1.51 -13.11 3.05
C HIS A 31 2.81 -12.68 2.36
N PHE A 32 2.85 -11.51 1.71
CA PHE A 32 3.95 -11.06 0.85
C PHE A 32 4.55 -9.73 1.30
N ARG A 33 4.42 -9.38 2.58
CA ARG A 33 5.02 -8.15 3.13
C ARG A 33 6.52 -8.03 2.81
N HIS A 34 7.26 -9.11 2.99
CA HIS A 34 8.71 -9.14 2.77
C HIS A 34 9.05 -8.80 1.31
N GLU A 35 8.38 -9.42 0.33
CA GLU A 35 8.53 -9.10 -1.09
C GLU A 35 8.23 -7.63 -1.42
N ILE A 36 7.20 -7.06 -0.80
CA ILE A 36 6.86 -5.64 -0.99
C ILE A 36 7.98 -4.75 -0.45
N GLU A 37 8.45 -5.03 0.77
CA GLU A 37 9.49 -4.25 1.43
C GLU A 37 10.82 -4.34 0.66
N ASP A 38 11.21 -5.53 0.20
CA ASP A 38 12.39 -5.73 -0.64
C ASP A 38 12.30 -4.96 -1.95
N ARG A 39 11.17 -5.01 -2.65
CA ARG A 39 10.96 -4.23 -3.90
C ARG A 39 11.07 -2.73 -3.66
N ILE A 40 10.52 -2.23 -2.55
CA ILE A 40 10.64 -0.81 -2.18
C ILE A 40 12.11 -0.46 -1.91
N ASN A 41 12.83 -1.33 -1.18
CA ASN A 41 14.23 -1.11 -0.85
C ASN A 41 15.12 -1.13 -2.10
N THR A 42 14.95 -2.09 -3.00
CA THR A 42 15.64 -2.14 -4.30
C THR A 42 15.35 -0.89 -5.12
N TYR A 43 14.08 -0.51 -5.25
CA TYR A 43 13.71 0.71 -5.98
C TYR A 43 14.37 1.97 -5.41
N ARG A 44 14.45 2.09 -4.07
CA ARG A 44 15.09 3.22 -3.39
C ARG A 44 16.62 3.21 -3.50
N ALA A 45 17.23 2.03 -3.51
CA ALA A 45 18.67 1.87 -3.69
C ALA A 45 19.10 2.29 -5.11
N ASP A 46 18.31 1.90 -6.12
CA ASP A 46 18.59 2.19 -7.53
C ASP A 46 18.23 3.64 -7.91
N ARG A 47 17.38 4.30 -7.13
CA ARG A 47 16.97 5.70 -7.32
C ARG A 47 17.10 6.46 -6.00
N PRO A 48 18.32 6.93 -5.65
CA PRO A 48 18.47 7.86 -4.53
C PRO A 48 17.57 9.06 -4.82
N HIS A 49 16.58 9.27 -3.95
CA HIS A 49 15.44 10.15 -4.19
C HIS A 49 15.84 11.50 -4.83
N ILE A 50 15.15 11.87 -5.92
CA ILE A 50 14.96 13.28 -6.28
C ILE A 50 14.25 13.88 -5.07
N ALA A 51 14.98 14.60 -4.23
CA ALA A 51 14.39 15.43 -3.20
C ALA A 51 13.56 16.49 -3.91
N VAL A 52 12.26 16.23 -4.08
CA VAL A 52 11.29 17.32 -4.22
C VAL A 52 11.31 18.01 -2.86
N VAL A 53 12.23 18.95 -2.73
CA VAL A 53 12.20 19.99 -1.71
C VAL A 53 10.79 20.57 -1.76
N ALA A 54 10.05 20.39 -0.67
CA ALA A 54 8.81 21.10 -0.45
C ALA A 54 9.12 22.60 -0.60
N ALA A 55 8.61 23.22 -1.67
CA ALA A 55 8.40 24.65 -1.69
C ALA A 55 7.19 24.92 -0.78
N GLU A 56 7.36 25.93 0.06
CA GLU A 56 6.50 26.37 1.17
C GLU A 56 5.01 26.52 0.83
#